data_AF-A0A956Y8J4-F1
#
_entry.id   AF-A0A956Y8J4-F1
#
_cell.length_a   1.000
_cell.length_b   1.000
_cell.length_c   1.000
_cell.angle_alpha   90.00
_cell.angle_beta   90.00
_cell.angle_gamma   90.00
#
_symmetry.space_group_name_H-M   'P 1'
#
loop_
_entity.id
_entity.type
_entity.pdbx_description
1 polymer ?
#
loop_
_entity_poly.entity_id
_entity_poly.type
_entity_poly.pdbx_seq_one_letter_code
_entity_poly.pdbx_strand_id
1 'polypeptide(L)' 'FRGAIRANGGTPRFVHKTGTSDMNVVGPHWNCPILAYGPGDSSLDHTPDEHIDLDEYLRAIDVLTAVLERI' A
#
# COMPACT_ATOMS: atom_id res chain seq x y z
N PHE A 1 5.51 -4.56 7.12
CA PHE A 1 5.01 -3.17 6.89
C PHE A 1 5.23 -2.21 8.06
N ARG A 2 4.53 -2.31 9.20
CA ARG A 2 4.59 -1.28 10.28
C ARG A 2 6.01 -0.84 10.67
N GLY A 3 6.94 -1.77 10.86
CA GLY A 3 8.33 -1.47 11.18
C GLY A 3 9.11 -0.81 10.04
N ALA A 4 8.85 -1.19 8.79
CA ALA A 4 9.48 -0.58 7.61
C ALA A 4 8.94 0.83 7.36
N ILE A 5 7.64 1.05 7.54
CA ILE A 5 7.02 2.39 7.45
C ILE A 5 7.64 3.33 8.48
N ARG A 6 7.79 2.89 9.74
CA ARG A 6 8.43 3.69 10.79
C ARG A 6 9.91 3.97 10.53
N ALA A 7 10.65 2.97 10.01
CA ALA A 7 12.06 3.14 9.67
C ALA A 7 12.28 4.18 8.56
N ASN A 8 11.30 4.35 7.67
CA ASN A 8 11.29 5.36 6.61
C ASN A 8 10.50 6.63 6.99
N GLY A 9 10.40 6.94 8.29
CA GLY A 9 9.82 8.19 8.79
C GLY A 9 8.29 8.31 8.73
N GLY A 10 7.58 7.25 8.36
CA GLY A 10 6.12 7.24 8.24
C GLY A 10 5.39 6.83 9.52
N THR A 11 4.12 7.24 9.64
CA THR A 11 3.21 6.77 10.69
C THR A 11 2.19 5.79 10.10
N PRO A 12 2.30 4.47 10.37
CA PRO A 12 1.43 3.48 9.77
C PRO A 12 0.00 3.58 10.31
N ARG A 13 -0.98 3.48 9.42
CA ARG A 13 -2.41 3.32 9.76
C ARG A 13 -2.99 2.14 9.01
N PHE A 14 -3.90 1.41 9.64
CA PHE A 14 -4.72 0.43 8.93
C PHE A 14 -5.88 1.14 8.26
N VAL A 15 -6.14 0.76 7.02
CA VAL A 15 -7.25 1.29 6.22
C VAL A 15 -8.05 0.10 5.71
N HIS A 16 -9.36 0.16 5.88
CA HIS A 16 -10.29 -0.77 5.24
C HIS A 16 -10.88 -0.07 4.03
N LYS A 17 -10.50 -0.50 2.83
CA LYS A 17 -11.04 0.05 1.58
C LYS A 17 -12.46 -0.46 1.38
N THR A 18 -13.35 0.43 0.95
CA THR A 18 -14.77 0.12 0.70
C THR A 18 -15.03 -0.36 -0.73
N GLY A 19 -14.09 -0.12 -1.65
CA GLY A 19 -14.12 -0.65 -3.01
C GLY A 19 -13.72 -2.13 -3.09
N THR A 20 -13.72 -2.66 -4.31
CA THR A 20 -13.24 -4.02 -4.62
C THR A 20 -11.82 -3.99 -5.19
N SER A 21 -11.15 -5.14 -5.20
CA SER A 21 -9.81 -5.36 -5.73
C SER A 21 -9.59 -6.83 -6.05
N ASP A 22 -8.45 -7.16 -6.65
CA ASP A 22 -8.06 -8.56 -6.86
C ASP A 22 -7.96 -9.36 -5.55
N MET A 23 -7.75 -8.70 -4.40
CA MET A 23 -7.73 -9.38 -3.10
C MET A 23 -9.06 -10.03 -2.75
N ASN A 24 -10.17 -9.48 -3.23
CA ASN A 24 -11.49 -10.08 -3.07
C ASN A 24 -11.61 -11.39 -3.85
N VAL A 25 -10.84 -11.54 -4.94
CA VAL A 25 -10.81 -12.73 -5.79
C VAL A 25 -9.79 -13.74 -5.25
N VAL A 26 -8.54 -13.33 -5.04
CA VAL A 26 -7.45 -14.28 -4.70
C VAL A 26 -7.45 -14.70 -3.24
N GLY A 27 -7.95 -13.84 -2.33
CA GLY A 27 -7.95 -14.09 -0.88
C GLY A 27 -8.62 -15.41 -0.48
N PRO A 28 -9.87 -15.66 -0.92
CA PRO A 28 -10.57 -16.93 -0.64
C PRO A 28 -9.88 -18.18 -1.22
N HIS A 29 -9.10 -18.03 -2.30
CA HIS A 29 -8.49 -19.16 -3.01
C HIS A 29 -7.10 -19.52 -2.47
N TRP A 30 -6.27 -18.52 -2.13
CA TRP A 30 -4.90 -18.75 -1.66
C TRP A 30 -4.81 -18.98 -0.16
N ASN A 31 -5.77 -18.48 0.61
CA ASN A 31 -5.85 -18.67 2.07
C ASN A 31 -4.52 -18.37 2.80
N CYS A 32 -3.84 -17.30 2.40
CA CYS A 32 -2.57 -16.86 2.99
C CYS A 32 -2.71 -15.42 3.54
N PRO A 33 -1.79 -14.98 4.42
CA PRO A 33 -1.73 -13.58 4.81
C PRO A 33 -1.57 -12.67 3.57
N ILE A 34 -2.44 -11.68 3.44
CA ILE A 34 -2.46 -10.74 2.31
C ILE A 34 -2.86 -9.33 2.79
N LEU A 35 -2.31 -8.31 2.14
CA LEU A 35 -2.68 -6.91 2.34
C LEU A 35 -2.35 -6.08 1.10
N ALA A 36 -3.01 -4.93 0.96
CA ALA A 36 -2.66 -3.91 -0.03
C ALA A 36 -1.76 -2.84 0.57
N TYR A 37 -0.73 -2.47 -0.19
CA TYR A 37 0.17 -1.37 0.12
C TYR A 37 0.57 -0.67 -1.18
N GLY A 38 0.48 0.66 -1.20
CA GLY A 38 0.91 1.50 -2.30
C GLY A 38 0.86 2.97 -1.88
N PRO A 39 1.68 3.84 -2.52
CA PRO A 39 1.56 5.28 -2.37
C PRO A 39 0.32 5.81 -3.11
N GLY A 40 -0.10 7.02 -2.78
CA GLY A 40 -1.18 7.73 -3.47
C GLY A 40 -2.46 7.84 -2.66
N ASP A 41 -3.23 8.86 -2.98
CA ASP A 41 -4.55 9.10 -2.38
C ASP A 41 -5.64 8.46 -3.24
N SER A 42 -6.30 7.43 -2.71
CA SER A 42 -7.39 6.76 -3.43
C SER A 42 -8.63 7.63 -3.63
N SER A 43 -8.71 8.82 -3.02
CA SER A 43 -9.77 9.77 -3.34
C SER A 43 -9.64 10.33 -4.78
N LEU A 44 -8.46 10.22 -5.37
CA LEU A 44 -8.16 10.61 -6.74
C LEU A 44 -8.45 9.52 -7.78
N ASP A 45 -8.77 8.29 -7.34
CA ASP A 45 -9.08 7.18 -8.22
C ASP A 45 -10.20 7.57 -9.20
N HIS A 46 -9.95 7.41 -10.51
CA HIS A 46 -10.88 7.75 -11.59
C HIS A 46 -11.24 9.24 -11.73
N THR A 47 -10.43 10.14 -11.18
CA THR A 47 -10.58 11.57 -11.41
C THR A 47 -9.81 12.02 -12.66
N PRO A 48 -10.23 13.11 -13.34
CA PRO A 48 -9.47 13.65 -14.47
C PRO A 48 -8.09 14.24 -14.11
N ASP A 49 -7.85 14.48 -12.82
CA ASP A 49 -6.61 15.04 -12.28
C ASP A 49 -5.91 14.01 -11.38
N GLU A 50 -5.93 12.75 -11.78
CA GLU A 50 -5.20 11.68 -11.08
C GLU A 50 -3.70 11.97 -11.10
N HIS A 51 -3.11 12.12 -9.92
CA HIS A 51 -1.70 12.41 -9.75
C HIS A 51 -1.16 11.78 -8.46
N ILE A 52 0.16 11.80 -8.33
CA ILE A 52 0.87 11.25 -7.19
C ILE A 52 2.04 12.16 -6.80
N ASP A 53 2.29 12.26 -5.49
CA ASP A 53 3.48 12.94 -4.96
C ASP A 53 4.72 12.07 -5.21
N LEU A 54 5.74 12.65 -5.85
CA LEU A 54 6.94 11.89 -6.23
C LEU A 54 7.77 11.45 -5.01
N ASP A 55 7.80 12.26 -3.94
CA ASP A 55 8.49 11.87 -2.71
C ASP A 55 7.76 10.73 -2.01
N GLU A 56 6.42 10.72 -2.02
CA GLU A 56 5.61 9.62 -1.54
C GLU A 56 5.83 8.35 -2.35
N TYR A 57 5.86 8.46 -3.68
CA TYR A 57 6.17 7.35 -4.58
C TYR A 57 7.53 6.72 -4.25
N LEU A 58 8.59 7.52 -4.15
CA LEU A 58 9.93 7.04 -3.82
C LEU A 58 10.01 6.43 -2.41
N ARG A 59 9.41 7.07 -1.41
CA ARG A 59 9.35 6.51 -0.04
C ARG A 59 8.62 5.17 0.00
N ALA A 60 7.58 4.98 -0.81
CA ALA A 60 6.86 3.71 -0.82
C ALA A 60 7.70 2.57 -1.42
N ILE A 61 8.58 2.86 -2.38
CA ILE A 61 9.57 1.91 -2.88
C ILE A 61 10.53 1.50 -1.75
N ASP A 62 11.07 2.46 -1.00
CA ASP A 62 11.98 2.18 0.13
C ASP A 62 11.28 1.33 1.21
N VAL A 63 10.03 1.64 1.53
CA VAL A 63 9.23 0.86 2.49
C VAL A 63 8.99 -0.55 1.98
N LEU A 64 8.56 -0.72 0.73
CA LEU A 64 8.26 -2.04 0.18
C LEU A 64 9.53 -2.90 0.11
N THR A 65 10.65 -2.31 -0.30
CA THR A 65 11.96 -2.96 -0.33
C THR A 65 12.35 -3.45 1.06
N ALA A 66 12.31 -2.57 2.07
CA ALA A 66 12.62 -2.92 3.46
C ALA A 66 11.63 -3.93 4.08
N VAL A 67 10.41 -4.06 3.54
CA VAL A 67 9.51 -5.13 3.95
C VAL A 67 9.95 -6.46 3.38
N LEU A 68 10.22 -6.53 2.08
CA LEU A 68 10.60 -7.76 1.39
C LEU A 68 11.91 -8.34 1.92
N GLU A 69 12.86 -7.50 2.32
CA GLU A 69 14.13 -7.94 2.95
C GLU A 69 13.95 -8.55 4.35
N ARG A 70 12.77 -8.42 4.97
CA ARG A 70 12.49 -8.88 6.35
C ARG A 70 11.51 -10.06 6.41
N ILE A 71 11.03 -10.53 5.26
CA ILE A 71 10.14 -11.69 5.13
C ILE A 71 10.99 -12.91 4.81
#